data_AF-A0A4Q8QQI3-F1
#
_entry.id   AF-A0A4Q8QQI3-F1
#
_cell.length_a   1.000
_cell.length_b   1.000
_cell.length_c   1.000
_cell.angle_alpha   90.00
_cell.angle_beta   90.00
_cell.angle_gamma   90.00
#
_symmetry.space_group_name_H-M   'P 1'
#
loop_
_entity.id
_entity.type
_entity.pdbx_description
1 polymer ?
#
loop_
_entity_poly.entity_id
_entity_poly.type
_entity_poly.pdbx_seq_one_letter_code
_entity_poly.pdbx_strand_id
1 'polypeptide(L)' 'MKNEFDTIDQTLDEMLVNLGAIVLKLASVSKTAAERRALAQSVHQYTVCAERSSDPRVQRLRVELEATLQPPLKLVSSR' A
#
# COMPACT_ATOMS: atom_id res chain seq x y z
N MET A 1 -31.89 -3.09 7.21
CA MET A 1 -31.43 -3.71 5.96
C MET A 1 -30.06 -3.14 5.67
N LYS A 2 -29.00 -3.97 5.59
CA LYS A 2 -27.75 -3.54 4.95
C LYS A 2 -28.08 -3.22 3.50
N ASN A 3 -27.69 -2.06 3.01
CA ASN A 3 -27.90 -1.74 1.60
C ASN A 3 -26.86 -2.52 0.76
N GLU A 4 -27.12 -2.74 -0.52
CA GLU A 4 -26.19 -3.49 -1.39
C GLU A 4 -24.83 -2.78 -1.55
N PHE A 5 -24.81 -1.44 -1.47
CA PHE A 5 -23.58 -0.64 -1.48
C PHE A 5 -22.70 -0.93 -0.26
N ASP A 6 -23.26 -1.07 0.94
CA ASP A 6 -22.51 -1.40 2.15
C ASP A 6 -21.81 -2.76 2.01
N THR A 7 -22.45 -3.70 1.28
CA THR A 7 -21.89 -5.03 1.02
C THR A 7 -20.78 -4.96 -0.01
N ILE A 8 -20.95 -4.14 -1.06
CA ILE A 8 -19.92 -3.88 -2.06
C ILE A 8 -18.72 -3.19 -1.42
N ASP A 9 -18.93 -2.15 -0.63
CA ASP A 9 -17.87 -1.41 0.08
C ASP A 9 -17.08 -2.35 1.00
N GLN A 10 -17.78 -3.17 1.79
CA GLN A 10 -17.12 -4.16 2.64
C GLN A 10 -16.30 -5.18 1.81
N THR A 11 -16.79 -5.58 0.64
CA THR A 11 -16.06 -6.49 -0.26
C THR A 11 -14.83 -5.83 -0.85
N LEU A 12 -14.94 -4.56 -1.26
CA LEU A 12 -13.82 -3.77 -1.76
C LEU A 12 -12.75 -3.57 -0.68
N ASP A 13 -13.16 -3.31 0.56
CA ASP A 13 -12.23 -3.17 1.68
C ASP A 13 -11.45 -4.47 1.93
N GLU A 14 -12.10 -5.64 1.92
CA GLU A 14 -11.39 -6.92 2.05
C GLU A 14 -10.44 -7.19 0.87
N MET A 15 -10.83 -6.82 -0.36
CA MET A 15 -9.95 -6.92 -1.53
C MET A 15 -8.72 -6.02 -1.37
N LEU A 16 -8.90 -4.80 -0.85
CA LEU A 16 -7.81 -3.87 -0.58
C LEU A 16 -6.90 -4.37 0.56
N VAL A 17 -7.44 -5.00 1.59
CA VAL A 17 -6.61 -5.61 2.64
C VAL A 17 -5.69 -6.69 2.04
N ASN A 18 -6.26 -7.58 1.22
CA ASN A 18 -5.49 -8.64 0.58
C ASN A 18 -4.45 -8.12 -0.41
N LEU A 19 -4.83 -7.14 -1.25
CA LEU A 19 -3.93 -6.52 -2.21
C LEU A 19 -2.77 -5.82 -1.48
N GLY A 20 -3.06 -5.03 -0.44
CA GLY A 20 -2.03 -4.31 0.31
C GLY A 20 -1.01 -5.26 0.94
N ALA A 21 -1.46 -6.39 1.50
CA ALA A 21 -0.57 -7.43 2.03
C ALA A 21 0.31 -8.07 0.94
N ILE A 22 -0.20 -8.26 -0.28
CA ILE A 22 0.59 -8.76 -1.42
C ILE A 22 1.64 -7.73 -1.86
N VAL A 23 1.27 -6.44 -1.95
CA VAL A 23 2.23 -5.38 -2.34
C VAL A 23 3.31 -5.20 -1.26
N LEU A 24 2.99 -5.36 0.02
CA LEU A 24 4.01 -5.37 1.09
C LEU A 24 5.00 -6.52 0.93
N LYS A 25 4.52 -7.72 0.55
CA LYS A 25 5.41 -8.84 0.22
C LYS A 25 6.24 -8.55 -1.03
N LEU A 26 5.68 -7.90 -2.05
CA LEU A 26 6.43 -7.47 -3.22
C LEU A 26 7.56 -6.50 -2.85
N ALA A 27 7.33 -5.63 -1.87
CA ALA A 27 8.32 -4.66 -1.41
C ALA A 27 9.59 -5.34 -0.84
N SER A 28 9.44 -6.47 -0.13
CA SER A 28 10.57 -7.18 0.49
C SER A 28 11.45 -7.92 -0.52
N VAL A 29 10.93 -8.21 -1.72
CA VAL A 29 11.66 -8.94 -2.78
C VAL A 29 12.14 -8.03 -3.93
N SER A 30 11.71 -6.78 -3.99
CA SER A 30 12.09 -5.81 -5.03
C SER A 30 13.47 -5.22 -4.77
N LYS A 31 14.51 -5.70 -5.48
CA LYS A 31 15.92 -5.37 -5.21
C LYS A 31 16.54 -4.46 -6.27
N THR A 32 16.11 -4.60 -7.52
CA THR A 32 16.66 -3.84 -8.64
C THR A 32 15.97 -2.49 -8.79
N ALA A 33 16.61 -1.55 -9.49
CA ALA A 33 16.01 -0.26 -9.78
C ALA A 33 14.72 -0.38 -10.63
N ALA A 34 14.64 -1.38 -11.51
CA ALA A 34 13.44 -1.65 -12.29
C ALA A 34 12.29 -2.18 -11.42
N GLU A 35 12.56 -3.17 -10.57
CA GLU A 35 11.58 -3.72 -9.62
C GLU A 35 11.10 -2.66 -8.63
N ARG A 36 12.01 -1.82 -8.10
CA ARG A 36 11.65 -0.71 -7.20
C ARG A 36 10.75 0.33 -7.90
N ARG A 37 10.94 0.59 -9.19
CA ARG A 37 10.03 1.46 -9.96
C ARG A 37 8.66 0.81 -10.14
N ALA A 38 8.60 -0.48 -10.46
CA ALA A 38 7.34 -1.22 -10.56
C ALA A 38 6.60 -1.25 -9.20
N LEU A 39 7.32 -1.49 -8.10
CA LEU A 39 6.78 -1.39 -6.75
C LEU A 39 6.19 0.00 -6.47
N ALA A 40 6.90 1.08 -6.83
CA ALA A 40 6.39 2.43 -6.65
C ALA A 40 5.05 2.66 -7.40
N GLN A 41 4.92 2.10 -8.60
CA GLN A 41 3.66 2.15 -9.36
C GLN A 41 2.55 1.34 -8.67
N SER A 42 2.85 0.14 -8.16
CA SER A 42 1.88 -0.67 -7.41
C SER A 42 1.42 0.01 -6.12
N VAL A 43 2.34 0.63 -5.37
CA VAL A 43 2.02 1.40 -4.16
C VAL A 43 1.17 2.62 -4.50
N HIS A 44 1.47 3.33 -5.59
CA HIS A 44 0.66 4.45 -6.04
C HIS A 44 -0.77 4.04 -6.38
N GLN A 45 -0.94 2.97 -7.16
CA GLN A 45 -2.27 2.43 -7.50
C GLN A 45 -3.04 2.00 -6.25
N TYR A 46 -2.37 1.31 -5.31
CA TYR A 46 -2.97 0.95 -4.04
C TYR A 46 -3.47 2.18 -3.28
N THR A 47 -2.64 3.22 -3.19
CA THR A 47 -2.93 4.46 -2.46
C THR A 47 -4.17 5.16 -3.00
N VAL A 48 -4.29 5.25 -4.34
CA VAL A 48 -5.47 5.84 -5.00
C VAL A 48 -6.75 5.08 -4.65
N CYS A 49 -6.72 3.74 -4.63
CA CYS A 49 -7.89 2.96 -4.23
C CYS A 49 -8.18 3.07 -2.73
N ALA A 50 -7.15 3.09 -1.89
CA ALA A 50 -7.25 3.16 -0.45
C ALA A 50 -7.76 4.51 0.08
N GLU A 51 -7.57 5.61 -0.66
CA GLU A 51 -7.94 6.97 -0.24
C GLU A 51 -9.42 7.10 0.16
N ARG A 52 -10.31 6.33 -0.48
CA ARG A 52 -11.77 6.38 -0.23
C ARG A 52 -12.27 5.34 0.77
N SER A 53 -11.41 4.41 1.20
CA SER A 53 -11.79 3.36 2.15
C SER A 53 -11.85 3.93 3.57
N SER A 54 -12.92 3.60 4.30
CA SER A 54 -13.04 3.90 5.72
C SER A 54 -12.49 2.79 6.62
N ASP A 55 -12.05 1.67 6.04
CA ASP A 55 -11.50 0.55 6.80
C ASP A 55 -10.11 0.90 7.37
N PRO A 56 -9.94 0.84 8.70
CA PRO A 56 -8.67 1.19 9.33
C PRO A 56 -7.52 0.25 8.96
N ARG A 57 -7.80 -0.99 8.54
CA ARG A 57 -6.77 -1.92 8.02
C ARG A 57 -6.20 -1.41 6.70
N VAL A 58 -7.05 -0.92 5.81
CA VAL A 58 -6.65 -0.36 4.51
C VAL A 58 -5.82 0.90 4.72
N GLN A 59 -6.23 1.79 5.63
CA GLN A 59 -5.45 3.00 5.94
C GLN A 59 -4.08 2.70 6.54
N ARG A 60 -3.97 1.68 7.41
CA ARG A 60 -2.67 1.24 7.94
C ARG A 60 -1.76 0.70 6.84
N LEU A 61 -2.29 -0.18 5.99
CA LEU A 61 -1.54 -0.72 4.85
C LEU A 61 -1.06 0.39 3.90
N ARG A 62 -1.89 1.42 3.66
CA ARG A 62 -1.50 2.58 2.85
C ARG A 62 -0.25 3.26 3.41
N VAL A 63 -0.26 3.58 4.70
CA VAL A 63 0.87 4.22 5.38
C VAL A 63 2.11 3.33 5.35
N GLU A 64 1.97 2.04 5.64
CA GLU A 64 3.08 1.09 5.59
C GLU A 64 3.70 0.99 4.19
N LEU A 65 2.87 0.89 3.16
CA LEU A 65 3.30 0.81 1.76
C LEU A 65 4.00 2.09 1.29
N GLU A 66 3.47 3.26 1.63
CA GLU A 66 4.13 4.55 1.35
C GLU A 66 5.52 4.62 2.02
N ALA A 67 5.64 4.11 3.25
CA ALA A 67 6.92 4.03 3.96
C ALA A 67 7.94 3.12 3.26
N THR A 68 7.52 2.06 2.55
CA THR A 68 8.46 1.19 1.80
C THR A 68 9.16 1.89 0.63
N LEU A 69 8.59 2.98 0.13
CA LEU A 69 9.17 3.78 -0.95
C LEU A 69 10.18 4.80 -0.45
N GLN A 70 10.10 5.21 0.82
CA GLN A 70 11.03 6.16 1.39
C GLN A 70 12.45 5.58 1.37
N PRO A 71 13.44 6.31 0.84
CA PRO A 71 14.82 5.87 0.90
C PRO A 71 15.24 5.76 2.37
N PRO A 72 16.01 4.73 2.76
CA PRO A 72 16.57 4.67 4.11
C PRO A 72 17.46 5.90 4.28
N LEU A 73 17.06 6.80 5.17
CA LEU A 73 17.84 7.99 5.52
C LEU A 73 19.19 7.51 6.08
N LYS A 74 20.25 7.58 5.25
CA LYS A 74 21.61 7.38 5.73
C LYS A 74 22.07 8.70 6.34
N LEU A 75 22.20 8.72 7.66
CA LEU A 75 22.94 9.78 8.35
C LEU A 75 24.39 9.76 7.85
N VAL A 76 24.74 10.69 6.96
CA VAL A 76 26.13 10.92 6.59
C VAL A 76 26.67 11.94 7.58
N SER A 77 27.54 11.49 8.49
CA SER A 77 28.32 12.40 9.32
C SER A 77 29.30 13.16 8.42
N SER A 78 29.12 14.48 8.32
CA SER A 78 30.07 15.39 7.67
C SER A 78 31.15 15.72 8.70
N ARG A 79 32.42 15.46 8.37
CA ARG A 79 33.57 15.80 9.22
C ARG A 79 34.00 17.24 8.98
#